data_AF-N6VFY5-F1
#
_entry.id   AF-N6VFY5-F1
#
_cell.length_a   1.000
_cell.length_b   1.000
_cell.length_c   1.000
_cell.angle_alpha   90.00
_cell.angle_beta   90.00
_cell.angle_gamma   90.00
#
_symmetry.space_group_name_H-M   'P 1'
#
loop_
_entity.id
_entity.type
_entity.pdbx_description
1 polymer ?
#
loop_
_entity_poly.entity_id
_entity_poly.type
_entity_poly.pdbx_seq_one_letter_code
_entity_poly.pdbx_strand_id
1 'polypeptide(L)'
;MGIYAAGGEVMLDEVNISGVEMGVKVEKGTLKILEGTQIHFMGEYGVKLGSGVKSADLRGTTIRGDGSGGTGIYVMGGGTLEMTLDGVTVSGVQMGITMMSGALDVKERTTIDFEKNGWGIYMRDGVTSASLTGTSNYGKGKWVWDTCGGGDRDDDDVGWGND
;
A
#
# COMPACT_ATOMS: atom_id res chain seq x y z
N MET A 1 17.49 -1.22 6.28
CA MET A 1 16.18 -1.57 6.91
C MET A 1 15.89 -0.54 7.99
N GLY A 2 14.68 0.03 8.04
CA GLY A 2 14.23 0.96 9.07
C GLY A 2 13.68 0.23 10.29
N ILE A 3 12.46 -0.31 10.19
CA ILE A 3 11.78 -1.04 11.26
C ILE A 3 11.50 -2.48 10.82
N TYR A 4 11.80 -3.43 11.71
CA TYR A 4 11.46 -4.84 11.52
C TYR A 4 10.71 -5.37 12.74
N ALA A 5 9.53 -5.94 12.50
CA ALA A 5 8.72 -6.61 13.50
C ALA A 5 8.46 -8.07 13.09
N ALA A 6 9.03 -8.99 13.87
CA ALA A 6 8.83 -10.42 13.67
C ALA A 6 7.45 -10.90 14.14
N GLY A 7 6.69 -10.08 14.89
CA GLY A 7 5.38 -10.43 15.42
C GLY A 7 4.85 -9.44 16.47
N GLY A 8 3.58 -9.57 16.84
CA GLY A 8 2.94 -8.77 17.88
C GLY A 8 2.09 -7.61 17.34
N GLU A 9 1.71 -6.69 18.22
CA GLU A 9 1.07 -5.43 17.84
C GLU A 9 2.15 -4.35 17.71
N VAL A 10 2.23 -3.73 16.54
CA VAL A 10 3.18 -2.66 16.22
C VAL A 10 2.38 -1.38 16.04
N MET A 11 2.75 -0.34 16.78
CA MET A 11 2.22 1.00 16.62
C MET A 11 3.38 1.96 16.34
N LEU A 12 3.27 2.72 15.26
CA LEU A 12 4.18 3.80 14.91
C LEU A 12 3.41 5.12 15.03
N ASP A 13 3.94 6.01 15.85
CA ASP A 13 3.35 7.32 16.14
C ASP A 13 4.42 8.39 15.90
N GLU A 14 4.15 9.32 14.98
CA GLU A 14 5.07 10.40 14.57
C GLU A 14 6.52 9.96 14.26
N VAL A 15 6.70 8.79 13.65
CA VAL A 15 8.03 8.23 13.38
C VAL A 15 8.62 8.78 12.08
N ASN A 16 9.90 9.13 12.08
CA ASN A 16 10.63 9.54 10.88
C ASN A 16 11.68 8.48 10.50
N ILE A 17 11.50 7.82 9.36
CA ILE A 17 12.42 6.83 8.78
C ILE A 17 12.98 7.42 7.48
N SER A 18 14.31 7.49 7.34
CA SER A 18 14.94 8.01 6.12
C SER A 18 16.30 7.37 5.85
N GLY A 19 16.73 7.37 4.58
CA GLY A 19 18.04 6.84 4.17
C GLY A 19 18.15 5.32 4.30
N VAL A 20 17.02 4.61 4.30
CA VAL A 20 16.96 3.15 4.43
C VAL A 20 16.57 2.49 3.12
N GLU A 21 17.08 1.29 2.87
CA GLU A 21 16.68 0.48 1.72
C GLU A 21 15.21 0.01 1.81
N MET A 22 14.75 -0.35 3.01
CA MET A 22 13.38 -0.77 3.27
C MET A 22 12.86 -0.04 4.51
N GLY A 23 11.66 0.54 4.43
CA GLY A 23 11.08 1.36 5.49
C GLY A 23 10.63 0.53 6.70
N VAL A 24 9.51 -0.18 6.56
CA VAL A 24 8.88 -0.99 7.62
C VAL A 24 8.61 -2.40 7.08
N LYS A 25 9.01 -3.42 7.84
CA LYS A 25 8.69 -4.83 7.56
C LYS A 25 8.01 -5.48 8.77
N VAL A 26 6.81 -6.01 8.57
CA VAL A 26 6.07 -6.78 9.59
C VAL A 26 5.80 -8.18 9.06
N GLU A 27 6.24 -9.22 9.77
CA GLU A 27 6.06 -10.60 9.32
C GLU A 27 4.73 -11.21 9.76
N LYS A 28 4.28 -10.89 10.98
CA LYS A 28 2.99 -11.34 11.54
C LYS A 28 2.44 -10.36 12.57
N GLY A 29 1.16 -10.50 12.91
CA GLY A 29 0.51 -9.68 13.94
C GLY A 29 -0.28 -8.51 13.35
N THR A 30 -0.22 -7.34 13.96
CA THR A 30 -0.98 -6.16 13.55
C THR A 30 -0.07 -4.94 13.42
N LEU A 31 -0.38 -4.06 12.48
CA LEU A 31 0.34 -2.80 12.27
C LEU A 31 -0.64 -1.62 12.36
N LYS A 32 -0.25 -0.60 13.12
CA LYS A 32 -0.89 0.72 13.12
C LYS A 32 0.17 1.77 12.86
N ILE A 33 -0.05 2.63 11.88
CA ILE A 33 0.78 3.81 11.64
C ILE A 33 -0.13 5.02 11.75
N LEU A 34 0.21 5.91 12.68
CA LEU A 34 -0.55 7.12 12.97
C LEU A 34 0.01 8.32 12.18
N GLU A 35 -0.76 9.40 12.23
CA GLU A 35 -0.49 10.62 11.50
C GLU A 35 0.90 11.18 11.84
N GLY A 36 1.50 11.88 10.88
CA GLY A 36 2.83 12.48 11.07
C GLY A 36 4.01 11.52 10.87
N THR A 37 3.75 10.21 10.72
CA THR A 37 4.80 9.25 10.34
C THR A 37 5.27 9.50 8.89
N GLN A 38 6.58 9.58 8.71
CA GLN A 38 7.24 9.77 7.41
C GLN A 38 8.23 8.64 7.13
N ILE A 39 8.10 8.00 5.99
CA ILE A 39 8.93 6.89 5.56
C ILE A 39 9.56 7.25 4.21
N HIS A 40 10.87 7.47 4.20
CA HIS A 40 11.66 7.68 2.99
C HIS A 40 12.60 6.48 2.78
N PHE A 41 12.39 5.76 1.69
CA PHE A 41 13.14 4.55 1.36
C PHE A 41 13.78 4.63 -0.03
N MET A 42 14.88 3.91 -0.23
CA MET A 42 15.71 3.92 -1.44
C MET A 42 15.78 2.55 -2.14
N GLY A 43 15.14 1.53 -1.57
CA GLY A 43 15.16 0.18 -2.11
C GLY A 43 13.77 -0.30 -2.48
N GLU A 44 13.53 -1.60 -2.26
CA GLU A 44 12.37 -2.26 -2.86
C GLU A 44 11.02 -1.87 -2.23
N TYR A 45 10.96 -1.61 -0.92
CA TYR A 45 9.68 -1.46 -0.21
C TYR A 45 9.67 -0.35 0.85
N GLY A 46 8.64 0.49 0.81
CA GLY A 46 8.33 1.43 1.89
C GLY A 46 7.74 0.71 3.09
N VAL A 47 6.62 0.01 2.90
CA VAL A 47 5.97 -0.84 3.90
C VAL A 47 5.75 -2.24 3.33
N LYS A 48 6.23 -3.27 4.02
CA LYS A 48 6.10 -4.68 3.63
C LYS A 48 5.39 -5.50 4.70
N LEU A 49 4.25 -6.07 4.35
CA LEU A 49 3.46 -6.93 5.22
C LEU A 49 3.55 -8.39 4.78
N GLY A 50 3.96 -9.26 5.69
CA GLY A 50 4.04 -10.70 5.51
C GLY A 50 2.66 -11.38 5.59
N SER A 51 2.63 -12.67 5.28
CA SER A 51 1.39 -13.46 5.25
C SER A 51 0.77 -13.73 6.63
N GLY A 52 1.53 -13.56 7.72
CA GLY A 52 1.02 -13.69 9.08
C GLY A 52 0.39 -12.42 9.65
N VAL A 53 0.36 -11.32 8.89
CA VAL A 53 -0.26 -10.06 9.32
C VAL A 53 -1.79 -10.22 9.22
N LYS A 54 -2.48 -9.82 10.29
CA LYS A 54 -3.94 -9.91 10.40
C LYS A 54 -4.62 -8.60 10.03
N SER A 55 -4.02 -7.47 10.42
CA SER A 55 -4.54 -6.16 10.06
C SER A 55 -3.43 -5.12 9.94
N ALA A 56 -3.66 -4.13 9.08
CA ALA A 56 -2.81 -2.96 8.93
C ALA A 56 -3.66 -1.70 8.75
N ASP A 57 -3.45 -0.70 9.61
CA ASP A 57 -4.16 0.58 9.57
C ASP A 57 -3.13 1.71 9.48
N LEU A 58 -3.10 2.41 8.35
CA LEU A 58 -2.19 3.53 8.12
C LEU A 58 -3.02 4.80 7.94
N ARG A 59 -2.73 5.81 8.77
CA ARG A 59 -3.46 7.09 8.77
C ARG A 59 -2.50 8.25 8.66
N GLY A 60 -2.79 9.22 7.79
CA GLY A 60 -2.02 10.47 7.66
C GLY A 60 -0.51 10.25 7.47
N THR A 61 -0.13 9.13 6.86
CA THR A 61 1.26 8.69 6.73
C THR A 61 1.82 9.10 5.37
N THR A 62 3.08 9.53 5.33
CA THR A 62 3.78 9.81 4.07
C THR A 62 4.81 8.72 3.80
N ILE A 63 4.72 8.10 2.62
CA ILE A 63 5.64 7.08 2.11
C ILE A 63 6.24 7.61 0.82
N ARG A 64 7.56 7.77 0.80
CA ARG A 64 8.29 8.32 -0.34
C ARG A 64 9.41 7.37 -0.75
N GLY A 65 9.40 6.95 -2.01
CA GLY A 65 10.54 6.33 -2.67
C GLY A 65 11.45 7.36 -3.33
N ASP A 66 12.59 6.90 -3.85
CA ASP A 66 13.58 7.71 -4.57
C ASP A 66 13.47 7.61 -6.11
N GLY A 67 12.43 6.95 -6.63
CA GLY A 67 12.20 6.76 -8.07
C GLY A 67 12.99 5.60 -8.70
N SER A 68 13.55 4.69 -7.92
CA SER A 68 14.38 3.58 -8.42
C SER A 68 13.65 2.23 -8.58
N GLY A 69 12.34 2.23 -8.89
CA GLY A 69 11.58 0.98 -9.09
C GLY A 69 10.92 0.40 -7.83
N GLY A 70 10.99 1.12 -6.70
CA GLY A 70 10.43 0.67 -5.43
C GLY A 70 8.90 0.58 -5.41
N THR A 71 8.37 -0.17 -4.45
CA THR A 71 6.95 -0.27 -4.12
C THR A 71 6.68 0.47 -2.82
N GLY A 72 5.72 1.40 -2.81
CA GLY A 72 5.34 2.14 -1.61
C GLY A 72 4.83 1.20 -0.53
N ILE A 73 3.78 0.44 -0.85
CA ILE A 73 3.14 -0.51 0.07
C ILE A 73 3.03 -1.87 -0.61
N TYR A 74 3.63 -2.89 -0.01
CA TYR A 74 3.56 -4.27 -0.48
C TYR A 74 2.93 -5.16 0.59
N VAL A 75 1.82 -5.79 0.22
CA VAL A 75 1.04 -6.67 1.08
C VAL A 75 1.08 -8.07 0.50
N MET A 76 1.87 -8.95 1.11
CA MET A 76 1.78 -10.37 0.80
C MET A 76 0.43 -10.92 1.28
N GLY A 77 0.06 -10.57 2.53
CA GLY A 77 -1.23 -10.91 3.12
C GLY A 77 -1.45 -12.40 3.33
N GLY A 78 -2.37 -12.71 4.23
CA GLY A 78 -3.11 -13.97 4.23
C GLY A 78 -4.54 -13.68 3.78
N GLY A 79 -5.30 -14.70 3.39
CA GLY A 79 -6.69 -14.51 2.91
C GLY A 79 -7.64 -13.79 3.89
N THR A 80 -7.21 -13.57 5.13
CA THR A 80 -7.95 -12.87 6.20
C THR A 80 -7.34 -11.51 6.59
N LEU A 81 -6.33 -11.01 5.88
CA LEU A 81 -5.72 -9.70 6.20
C LEU A 81 -6.70 -8.58 5.85
N GLU A 82 -6.90 -7.63 6.77
CA GLU A 82 -7.64 -6.40 6.51
C GLU A 82 -6.70 -5.20 6.52
N MET A 83 -6.70 -4.43 5.42
CA MET A 83 -5.88 -3.24 5.28
C MET A 83 -6.73 -2.00 5.10
N THR A 84 -6.47 -0.97 5.91
CA THR A 84 -7.10 0.35 5.79
C THR A 84 -6.04 1.43 5.56
N LEU A 85 -6.27 2.28 4.56
CA LEU A 85 -5.47 3.45 4.25
C LEU A 85 -6.36 4.70 4.30
N ASP A 86 -6.03 5.67 5.16
CA ASP A 86 -6.78 6.92 5.31
C ASP A 86 -5.82 8.12 5.28
N GLY A 87 -5.94 8.97 4.27
CA GLY A 87 -5.04 10.13 4.13
C GLY A 87 -3.56 9.75 3.94
N VAL A 88 -3.28 8.60 3.32
CA VAL A 88 -1.90 8.15 3.07
C VAL A 88 -1.37 8.74 1.78
N THR A 89 -0.15 9.28 1.82
CA THR A 89 0.52 9.80 0.62
C THR A 89 1.64 8.87 0.21
N VAL A 90 1.58 8.32 -1.00
CA VAL A 90 2.63 7.50 -1.60
C VAL A 90 3.20 8.24 -2.82
N SER A 91 4.53 8.37 -2.91
CA SER A 91 5.17 9.12 -4.00
C SER A 91 6.56 8.60 -4.34
N GLY A 92 7.06 8.87 -5.57
CA GLY A 92 8.42 8.52 -5.98
C GLY A 92 8.64 7.01 -6.07
N VAL A 93 7.62 6.27 -6.47
CA VAL A 93 7.62 4.81 -6.54
C VAL A 93 7.23 4.34 -7.93
N GLN A 94 7.67 3.14 -8.32
CA GLN A 94 7.11 2.50 -9.51
C GLN A 94 5.73 1.91 -9.21
N MET A 95 5.57 1.30 -8.02
CA MET A 95 4.32 0.71 -7.59
C MET A 95 3.79 1.44 -6.36
N GLY A 96 2.55 1.94 -6.39
CA GLY A 96 1.94 2.57 -5.23
C GLY A 96 1.61 1.56 -4.14
N ILE A 97 0.56 0.78 -4.37
CA ILE A 97 0.07 -0.30 -3.51
C ILE A 97 0.09 -1.59 -4.32
N THR A 98 0.70 -2.63 -3.77
CA THR A 98 0.66 -3.99 -4.33
C THR A 98 0.09 -4.92 -3.29
N MET A 99 -1.04 -5.55 -3.59
CA MET A 99 -1.72 -6.46 -2.68
C MET A 99 -1.93 -7.84 -3.31
N MET A 100 -1.37 -8.84 -2.66
CA MET A 100 -1.41 -10.22 -3.14
C MET A 100 -2.60 -10.99 -2.57
N SER A 101 -3.02 -10.70 -1.33
CA SER A 101 -4.20 -11.30 -0.70
C SER A 101 -4.76 -10.48 0.47
N GLY A 102 -6.05 -10.65 0.75
CA GLY A 102 -6.80 -9.99 1.84
C GLY A 102 -7.82 -8.98 1.33
N ALA A 103 -8.30 -8.11 2.22
CA ALA A 103 -9.23 -7.01 1.92
C ALA A 103 -8.52 -5.65 2.00
N LEU A 104 -8.75 -4.79 1.01
CA LEU A 104 -8.20 -3.44 0.94
C LEU A 104 -9.32 -2.40 1.09
N ASP A 105 -9.18 -1.45 2.00
CA ASP A 105 -10.04 -0.28 2.12
C ASP A 105 -9.19 0.99 2.06
N VAL A 106 -9.26 1.69 0.93
CA VAL A 106 -8.63 2.99 0.72
C VAL A 106 -9.69 4.07 0.83
N LYS A 107 -9.45 4.98 1.77
CA LYS A 107 -10.32 6.10 2.10
C LYS A 107 -9.78 7.40 1.51
N GLU A 108 -10.61 8.42 1.66
CA GLU A 108 -10.39 9.76 1.13
C GLU A 108 -9.03 10.34 1.54
N ARG A 109 -8.53 11.28 0.71
CA ARG A 109 -7.24 11.97 0.88
C ARG A 109 -6.02 11.07 0.69
N THR A 110 -6.21 9.77 0.42
CA THR A 110 -5.10 8.93 -0.01
C THR A 110 -4.67 9.34 -1.41
N THR A 111 -3.38 9.63 -1.57
CA THR A 111 -2.77 10.13 -2.79
C THR A 111 -1.64 9.21 -3.21
N ILE A 112 -1.63 8.80 -4.47
CA ILE A 112 -0.58 7.93 -5.02
C ILE A 112 -0.01 8.57 -6.28
N ASP A 113 1.30 8.84 -6.24
CA ASP A 113 2.10 9.31 -7.36
C ASP A 113 3.15 8.25 -7.72
N PHE A 114 3.05 7.73 -8.94
CA PHE A 114 3.86 6.60 -9.40
C PHE A 114 4.32 6.78 -10.85
N GLU A 115 5.38 6.05 -11.20
CA GLU A 115 6.07 6.20 -12.47
C GLU A 115 5.33 5.55 -13.66
N LYS A 116 5.67 6.00 -14.87
CA LYS A 116 4.97 5.66 -16.14
C LYS A 116 4.87 4.16 -16.45
N ASN A 117 5.81 3.36 -15.95
CA ASN A 117 5.89 1.91 -16.23
C ASN A 117 5.45 1.05 -15.03
N GLY A 118 4.66 1.59 -14.12
CA GLY A 118 4.13 0.86 -12.98
C GLY A 118 2.63 1.08 -12.79
N TRP A 119 2.16 0.64 -11.63
CA TRP A 119 0.76 0.69 -11.26
C TRP A 119 0.55 1.47 -9.97
N GLY A 120 -0.52 2.25 -9.92
CA GLY A 120 -0.94 2.92 -8.69
C GLY A 120 -1.37 1.90 -7.64
N ILE A 121 -2.28 0.99 -8.02
CA ILE A 121 -2.75 -0.12 -7.21
C ILE A 121 -2.73 -1.39 -8.06
N TYR A 122 -2.01 -2.41 -7.61
CA TYR A 122 -1.94 -3.72 -8.24
C TYR A 122 -2.45 -4.79 -7.29
N MET A 123 -3.44 -5.56 -7.73
CA MET A 123 -4.10 -6.61 -6.95
C MET A 123 -4.04 -7.97 -7.65
N ARG A 124 -3.85 -9.03 -6.88
CA ARG A 124 -3.90 -10.42 -7.39
C ARG A 124 -5.14 -11.18 -6.95
N ASP A 125 -5.33 -12.37 -7.50
CA ASP A 125 -6.46 -13.27 -7.26
C ASP A 125 -6.73 -13.62 -5.79
N GLY A 126 -5.75 -13.43 -4.90
CA GLY A 126 -5.92 -13.65 -3.46
C GLY A 126 -6.66 -12.51 -2.75
N VAL A 127 -6.91 -11.38 -3.42
CA VAL A 127 -7.63 -10.23 -2.86
C VAL A 127 -9.13 -10.55 -2.82
N THR A 128 -9.73 -10.43 -1.64
CA THR A 128 -11.11 -10.81 -1.36
C THR A 128 -12.09 -9.65 -1.55
N SER A 129 -11.63 -8.41 -1.37
CA SER A 129 -12.39 -7.19 -1.63
C SER A 129 -11.45 -5.99 -1.73
N ALA A 130 -11.84 -4.97 -2.48
CA ALA A 130 -11.15 -3.69 -2.53
C ALA A 130 -12.16 -2.53 -2.61
N SER A 131 -12.05 -1.58 -1.68
CA SER A 131 -12.82 -0.34 -1.65
C SER A 131 -11.85 0.82 -1.89
N LEU A 132 -12.10 1.66 -2.89
CA LEU A 132 -11.24 2.80 -3.26
C LEU A 132 -12.06 4.09 -3.26
N THR A 133 -12.45 4.54 -2.08
CA THR A 133 -13.28 5.74 -1.92
C THR A 133 -12.40 7.00 -1.84
N GLY A 134 -12.65 7.97 -2.72
CA GLY A 134 -12.00 9.29 -2.69
C GLY A 134 -10.47 9.28 -2.83
N THR A 135 -9.92 8.30 -3.54
CA THR A 135 -8.48 8.22 -3.82
C THR A 135 -8.11 9.14 -4.99
N SER A 136 -7.03 9.93 -4.84
CA SER A 136 -6.53 10.81 -5.90
C SER A 136 -5.29 10.21 -6.57
N ASN A 137 -5.31 10.15 -7.91
CA ASN A 137 -4.22 9.67 -8.74
C ASN A 137 -3.47 10.83 -9.39
N TYR A 138 -2.15 10.87 -9.24
CA TYR A 138 -1.26 11.76 -10.02
C TYR A 138 -0.17 11.03 -10.80
N GLY A 139 -0.16 9.70 -10.75
CA GLY A 139 0.83 8.88 -11.43
C GLY A 139 0.64 8.82 -12.94
N LYS A 140 1.72 8.42 -13.62
CA LYS A 140 1.86 8.49 -15.08
C LYS A 140 1.62 7.16 -15.79
N GLY A 141 1.32 6.10 -15.03
CA GLY A 141 1.06 4.74 -15.52
C GLY A 141 -0.40 4.31 -15.31
N LYS A 142 -0.66 2.99 -15.27
CA LYS A 142 -2.02 2.45 -15.07
C LYS A 142 -2.47 2.65 -13.63
N TRP A 143 -3.69 3.16 -13.42
CA TRP A 143 -4.15 3.51 -12.07
C TRP A 143 -4.37 2.27 -11.20
N VAL A 144 -5.30 1.41 -11.62
CA VAL A 144 -5.64 0.17 -10.93
C VAL A 144 -5.47 -0.98 -11.90
N TRP A 145 -4.87 -2.08 -11.45
CA TRP A 145 -4.86 -3.35 -12.16
C TRP A 145 -5.16 -4.47 -11.19
N ASP A 146 -6.10 -5.33 -11.56
CA ASP A 146 -6.36 -6.56 -10.87
C ASP A 146 -6.23 -7.76 -11.81
N THR A 147 -5.89 -8.93 -11.26
CA THR A 147 -6.01 -10.20 -11.98
C THR A 147 -7.29 -10.95 -11.62
N CYS A 148 -8.10 -10.41 -10.70
CA CYS A 148 -9.35 -11.02 -10.26
C CYS A 148 -10.43 -10.86 -11.35
N GLY A 149 -10.50 -11.86 -12.22
CA GLY A 149 -11.46 -11.96 -13.31
C GLY A 149 -10.84 -11.46 -14.62
N GLY A 150 -10.43 -12.40 -15.47
CA GLY A 150 -9.79 -12.08 -16.75
C GLY A 150 -10.61 -11.12 -17.62
N GLY A 151 -9.93 -10.08 -18.12
CA GLY A 151 -10.44 -9.12 -19.08
C GLY A 151 -9.89 -7.74 -18.79
N ASP A 152 -9.21 -7.16 -19.77
CA ASP A 152 -8.77 -5.76 -19.75
C ASP A 152 -9.97 -4.86 -19.42
N ARG A 153 -9.97 -4.27 -18.21
CA ARG A 153 -10.91 -3.21 -17.84
C ARG A 153 -10.22 -1.88 -18.12
N ASP A 154 -10.75 -1.15 -19.09
CA ASP A 154 -10.31 0.20 -19.41
C ASP A 154 -10.66 1.16 -18.25
N ASP A 155 -9.94 2.29 -18.22
CA ASP A 155 -9.62 3.16 -17.07
C ASP A 155 -10.80 3.92 -16.38
N ASP A 156 -12.02 3.39 -16.36
CA ASP A 156 -13.21 4.01 -15.75
C ASP A 156 -14.05 3.11 -14.80
N ASP A 157 -13.70 1.83 -14.64
CA ASP A 157 -14.38 0.91 -13.71
C ASP A 157 -13.72 0.87 -12.30
N VAL A 158 -13.83 1.96 -11.54
CA VAL A 158 -13.73 1.89 -10.06
C VAL A 158 -15.11 1.61 -9.48
N GLY A 159 -15.57 0.38 -9.64
CA GLY A 159 -16.86 -0.09 -9.13
C GLY A 159 -16.81 -1.55 -8.72
N TRP A 160 -16.47 -1.81 -7.45
CA TRP A 160 -17.09 -2.95 -6.78
C TRP A 160 -18.51 -2.48 -6.46
N GLY A 161 -19.47 -2.84 -7.32
CA GLY A 161 -20.84 -2.33 -7.27
C GLY A 161 -21.49 -2.47 -5.89
N ASN A 162 -22.09 -1.38 -5.40
CA ASN A 162 -23.53 -1.14 -5.56
C ASN A 162 -23.84 0.34 -5.28
N ASP A 163 -24.62 0.89 -6.22
CA ASP A 163 -25.44 2.12 -6.21
C ASP A 163 -24.75 3.49 -6.16
#